data_AF-A0AAJ2U4A2-F1
#
_entry.id   AF-A0AAJ2U4A2-F1
#
_cell.length_a   1.000
_cell.length_b   1.000
_cell.length_c   1.000
_cell.angle_alpha   90.00
_cell.angle_beta   90.00
_cell.angle_gamma   90.00
#
_symmetry.space_group_name_H-M   'P 1'
#
loop_
_entity.id
_entity.type
_entity.pdbx_description
1 polymer ?
#
loop_
_entity_poly.entity_id
_entity_poly.type
_entity_poly.pdbx_seq_one_letter_code
_entity_poly.pdbx_strand_id
1 'polypeptide(L)'
;GILSHELGADGTGIPYLHQTDDDHIYMNGREVFKFAVRQMGEASLNVVHKAGLTKDDVDYLIPHQANIRIMEAAREKLEIP
;
A
#
# COMPACT_ATOMS: atom_id res chain seq x y z
N GLY A 1 0.49 6.45 20.81
CA GLY A 1 0.75 7.47 19.77
C GLY A 1 1.09 6.79 18.45
N ILE A 2 1.40 7.55 17.39
CA ILE A 2 1.90 6.97 16.12
C ILE A 2 3.36 6.52 16.32
N LEU A 3 3.67 5.26 16.02
CA LEU A 3 5.01 4.67 16.24
C LEU A 3 5.94 4.86 15.03
N SER A 4 5.42 4.76 13.82
CA SER A 4 6.19 4.86 12.57
C SER A 4 5.26 5.17 11.39
N HIS A 5 5.83 5.54 10.24
CA HIS A 5 5.10 5.74 8.98
C HIS A 5 5.96 5.34 7.77
N GLU A 6 5.29 4.97 6.68
CA GLU A 6 5.89 4.65 5.38
C GLU A 6 4.99 5.23 4.28
N LEU A 7 5.51 6.16 3.46
CA LEU A 7 4.71 6.81 2.42
C LEU A 7 4.80 6.10 1.07
N GLY A 8 6.01 5.68 0.65
CA GLY A 8 6.22 4.98 -0.61
C GLY A 8 5.81 5.78 -1.87
N ALA A 9 5.96 7.11 -1.85
CA ALA A 9 5.61 7.99 -2.95
C ALA A 9 6.84 8.80 -3.44
N ASP A 10 7.30 8.50 -4.65
CA ASP A 10 8.48 9.13 -5.28
C ASP A 10 8.16 9.80 -6.63
N GLY A 11 6.89 9.77 -7.06
CA GLY A 11 6.44 10.35 -8.33
C GLY A 11 6.69 9.48 -9.56
N THR A 12 7.33 8.31 -9.44
CA THR A 12 7.60 7.42 -10.59
C THR A 12 6.32 6.85 -11.23
N GLY A 13 5.19 6.89 -10.51
CA GLY A 13 3.89 6.42 -10.96
C GLY A 13 3.09 7.37 -11.88
N ILE A 14 3.56 8.60 -12.12
CA ILE A 14 2.85 9.61 -12.93
C ILE A 14 2.35 9.08 -14.29
N PRO A 15 3.14 8.32 -15.07
CA PRO A 15 2.65 7.80 -16.35
C PRO A 15 1.42 6.88 -16.25
N TYR A 16 1.15 6.32 -15.07
CA TYR A 16 0.08 5.35 -14.84
C TYR A 16 -1.12 5.93 -14.09
N LEU A 17 -0.95 7.02 -13.35
CA LEU A 17 -2.02 7.70 -12.61
C LEU A 17 -1.69 9.19 -12.52
N HIS A 18 -2.46 10.02 -13.22
CA HIS A 18 -2.30 11.48 -13.23
C HIS A 18 -3.60 12.20 -13.57
N GLN A 19 -3.65 13.49 -13.30
CA GLN A 19 -4.69 14.39 -13.81
C GLN A 19 -4.33 14.81 -15.23
N THR A 20 -5.30 14.74 -16.14
CA THR A 20 -5.16 15.18 -17.54
C THR A 20 -5.35 16.70 -17.65
N ASP A 21 -4.98 17.27 -18.79
CA ASP A 21 -5.15 18.70 -19.07
C ASP A 21 -6.63 19.15 -19.03
N ASP A 22 -7.56 18.21 -19.28
CA ASP A 22 -9.01 18.43 -19.21
C ASP A 22 -9.60 18.20 -17.81
N ASP A 23 -8.78 18.21 -16.74
CA ASP A 23 -9.20 18.00 -15.35
C ASP A 23 -9.88 16.64 -15.06
N HIS A 24 -9.54 15.60 -15.83
CA HIS A 24 -9.97 14.23 -15.57
C HIS A 24 -8.84 13.40 -14.95
N ILE A 25 -9.18 12.31 -14.28
CA ILE A 25 -8.17 11.34 -13.81
C ILE A 25 -7.93 10.29 -14.90
N TYR A 26 -6.70 10.19 -15.37
CA TYR A 26 -6.23 9.05 -16.15
C TYR A 26 -5.67 7.98 -15.22
N MET A 27 -6.06 6.72 -15.43
CA MET A 27 -5.50 5.58 -14.70
C MET A 27 -5.30 4.37 -15.59
N ASN A 28 -4.06 3.88 -15.68
CA ASN A 28 -3.77 2.54 -16.15
C ASN A 28 -3.95 1.54 -15.00
N GLY A 29 -5.17 1.02 -14.84
CA GLY A 29 -5.53 0.17 -13.72
C GLY A 29 -4.68 -1.10 -13.56
N ARG A 30 -4.13 -1.66 -14.65
CA ARG A 30 -3.27 -2.84 -14.59
C ARG A 30 -1.94 -2.53 -13.89
N GLU A 31 -1.29 -1.45 -14.28
CA GLU A 31 0.01 -1.07 -13.73
C GLU A 31 -0.15 -0.53 -12.31
N VAL A 32 -1.19 0.27 -12.04
CA VAL A 32 -1.52 0.74 -10.68
C VAL A 32 -1.81 -0.43 -9.75
N PHE A 33 -2.57 -1.44 -10.19
CA PHE A 33 -2.87 -2.61 -9.38
C PHE A 33 -1.61 -3.41 -9.02
N LYS A 34 -0.74 -3.69 -10.00
CA LYS A 34 0.53 -4.41 -9.75
C LYS A 34 1.42 -3.66 -8.77
N PHE A 35 1.53 -2.34 -8.94
CA PHE A 35 2.29 -1.50 -8.02
C PHE A 35 1.69 -1.55 -6.61
N ALA A 36 0.38 -1.34 -6.48
CA ALA A 36 -0.29 -1.29 -5.18
C ALA A 36 -0.20 -2.62 -4.41
N VAL A 37 -0.37 -3.76 -5.09
CA VAL A 37 -0.23 -5.09 -4.46
C VAL A 37 1.17 -5.29 -3.87
N ARG A 38 2.22 -4.93 -4.62
CA ARG A 38 3.60 -5.04 -4.12
C ARG A 38 3.86 -4.04 -2.98
N GLN A 39 3.54 -2.77 -3.23
CA GLN A 39 3.90 -1.67 -2.34
C GLN A 39 3.17 -1.77 -0.99
N MET A 40 1.90 -2.20 -0.97
CA MET A 40 1.12 -2.31 0.28
C MET A 40 1.72 -3.35 1.23
N GLY A 41 2.12 -4.51 0.71
CA GLY A 41 2.77 -5.55 1.53
C GLY A 41 4.15 -5.13 2.04
N GLU A 42 4.97 -4.56 1.17
CA GLU A 42 6.32 -4.07 1.55
C GLU A 42 6.24 -2.93 2.56
N ALA A 43 5.36 -1.95 2.35
CA ALA A 43 5.19 -0.82 3.25
C ALA A 43 4.70 -1.25 4.63
N SER A 44 3.78 -2.22 4.68
CA SER A 44 3.25 -2.73 5.95
C SER A 44 4.30 -3.46 6.78
N LEU A 45 5.17 -4.27 6.17
CA LEU A 45 6.29 -4.88 6.89
C LEU A 45 7.32 -3.84 7.34
N ASN A 46 7.67 -2.91 6.45
CA ASN A 46 8.66 -1.88 6.76
C ASN A 46 8.22 -0.99 7.92
N VAL A 47 6.93 -0.61 7.98
CA VAL A 47 6.42 0.26 9.06
C VAL A 47 6.43 -0.47 10.40
N VAL A 48 6.11 -1.77 10.43
CA VAL A 48 6.18 -2.62 11.64
C VAL A 48 7.62 -2.75 12.12
N HIS A 49 8.57 -3.05 11.21
CA HIS A 49 9.99 -3.13 11.56
C HIS A 49 10.56 -1.79 12.04
N LYS A 50 10.16 -0.67 11.42
CA LYS A 50 10.56 0.68 11.86
C LYS A 50 10.06 1.03 13.26
N ALA A 51 8.95 0.43 13.69
CA ALA A 51 8.44 0.56 15.05
C ALA A 51 9.19 -0.33 16.06
N GLY A 52 10.15 -1.15 15.62
CA GLY A 52 10.83 -2.13 16.47
C GLY A 52 9.97 -3.33 16.84
N LEU A 53 8.89 -3.57 16.08
CA LEU A 53 7.93 -4.64 16.29
C LEU A 53 8.09 -5.74 15.23
N THR A 54 7.46 -6.87 15.48
CA THR A 54 7.30 -7.97 14.54
C THR A 54 5.85 -8.03 14.05
N LYS A 55 5.60 -8.77 12.96
CA LYS A 55 4.23 -8.95 12.44
C LYS A 55 3.30 -9.63 13.47
N ASP A 56 3.84 -10.45 14.37
CA ASP A 56 3.10 -11.15 15.41
C ASP A 56 2.57 -10.20 16.50
N ASP A 57 3.12 -8.99 16.59
CA ASP A 57 2.66 -7.92 17.48
C ASP A 57 1.49 -7.11 16.90
N VAL A 58 0.99 -7.47 15.70
CA VAL A 58 -0.06 -6.74 14.98
C VAL A 58 -1.39 -7.48 15.07
N ASP A 59 -2.31 -6.97 15.90
CA ASP A 59 -3.66 -7.55 16.04
C ASP A 59 -4.57 -7.28 14.84
N TYR A 60 -4.43 -6.09 14.23
CA TYR A 60 -5.32 -5.63 13.16
C TYR A 60 -4.56 -4.88 12.07
N LEU A 61 -4.91 -5.19 10.81
CA LEU A 61 -4.59 -4.36 9.64
C LEU A 61 -5.85 -3.62 9.21
N ILE A 62 -5.80 -2.28 9.17
CA ILE A 62 -6.91 -1.43 8.71
C ILE A 62 -6.49 -0.71 7.42
N PRO A 63 -6.68 -1.33 6.23
CA PRO A 63 -6.26 -0.76 4.96
C PRO A 63 -7.30 0.22 4.38
N HIS A 64 -6.87 1.08 3.45
CA HIS A 64 -7.81 1.78 2.57
C HIS A 64 -8.57 0.78 1.68
N GLN A 65 -9.88 1.00 1.50
CA GLN A 65 -10.76 0.03 0.85
C GLN A 65 -10.95 0.27 -0.66
N ALA A 66 -9.84 0.22 -1.42
CA ALA A 66 -9.90 0.35 -2.89
C ALA A 66 -10.27 -0.98 -3.58
N ASN A 67 -9.64 -2.09 -3.16
CA ASN A 67 -9.84 -3.40 -3.79
C ASN A 67 -9.46 -4.54 -2.83
N ILE A 68 -10.33 -5.54 -2.70
CA ILE A 68 -10.10 -6.70 -1.82
C ILE A 68 -8.83 -7.48 -2.16
N ARG A 69 -8.46 -7.58 -3.44
CA ARG A 69 -7.26 -8.31 -3.85
C ARG A 69 -5.95 -7.62 -3.42
N ILE A 70 -5.97 -6.30 -3.22
CA ILE A 70 -4.83 -5.56 -2.66
C ILE A 70 -4.75 -5.80 -1.14
N MET A 71 -5.91 -5.82 -0.48
CA MET A 71 -5.99 -6.08 0.96
C MET A 71 -5.51 -7.51 1.29
N GLU A 72 -5.92 -8.50 0.52
CA GLU A 72 -5.48 -9.90 0.68
C GLU A 72 -3.96 -10.04 0.55
N ALA A 73 -3.33 -9.35 -0.40
CA ALA A 73 -1.87 -9.42 -0.55
C ALA A 73 -1.13 -8.87 0.67
N ALA A 74 -1.65 -7.79 1.27
CA ALA A 74 -1.08 -7.24 2.51
C ALA A 74 -1.32 -8.18 3.70
N ARG A 75 -2.52 -8.75 3.80
CA ARG A 75 -2.90 -9.74 4.82
C ARG A 75 -1.99 -10.97 4.78
N GLU A 76 -1.81 -11.57 3.60
CA GLU A 76 -0.93 -12.72 3.37
C GLU A 76 0.53 -12.39 3.75
N LYS A 77 1.00 -11.18 3.43
CA LYS A 77 2.38 -10.76 3.71
C LYS A 77 2.65 -10.52 5.19
N LEU A 78 1.65 -10.06 5.93
CA LEU A 78 1.71 -9.87 7.39
C LEU A 78 1.30 -11.11 8.19
N GLU A 79 0.81 -12.16 7.53
CA GLU A 79 0.29 -13.38 8.15
C GLU A 79 -0.84 -13.11 9.17
N ILE A 80 -1.66 -12.11 8.88
CA ILE A 80 -2.82 -11.74 9.70
C ILE A 80 -4.02 -12.60 9.26
N PRO A 81 -4.88 -13.06 10.19
CA PRO A 81 -6.07 -13.85 9.88
C PRO A 81 -6.97 -13.24 8.79
#